data_AF-K1QJR3-F1
#
_entry.id   AF-K1QJR3-F1
#
_cell.length_a   1.000
_cell.length_b   1.000
_cell.length_c   1.000
_cell.angle_alpha   90.00
_cell.angle_beta   90.00
_cell.angle_gamma   90.00
#
_symmetry.space_group_name_H-M   'P 1'
#
loop_
_entity.id
_entity.type
_entity.pdbx_description
1 polymer ?
#
loop_
_entity_poly.entity_id
_entity_poly.type
_entity_poly.pdbx_seq_one_letter_code
_entity_poly.pdbx_strand_id
1 'polypeptide(L)'
;MAVVKDHVHPIELCEYYGFIVFMFISAQMLLVSLIAINAFVLMKFSKNLDLGKYDWKLLLLTFGFPFVECLIVTVVGKIGPTGASNIQCFGDCGVTGRIPTLFLTTVPVLIVITLNSVIYTLTWSKIRAETKRLEGSIGEKANSDRKSTQAAKTMSLFVLVFFIQWWAAALYGIWMMAAKTVPFAIFLLVTSFSNIGGILNGIVFLIMRKNKFRKSAPKPTVVCVSNTEATEVN
;
A
#
# COMPACT_ATOMS: atom_id res chain seq x y z
N MET A 1 -1.72 -10.16 40.81
CA MET A 1 -0.62 -10.09 39.83
C MET A 1 -0.05 -8.68 39.93
N ALA A 2 1.05 -8.50 40.66
CA ALA A 2 1.67 -7.19 40.85
C ALA A 2 2.47 -6.84 39.59
N VAL A 3 2.11 -5.75 38.92
CA VAL A 3 2.90 -5.20 37.82
C VAL A 3 4.09 -4.49 38.45
N VAL A 4 5.24 -5.18 38.51
CA VAL A 4 6.51 -4.61 38.96
C VAL A 4 6.97 -3.58 37.93
N LYS A 5 7.39 -2.40 38.41
CA LYS A 5 7.78 -1.21 37.65
C LYS A 5 9.02 -1.37 36.77
N ASP A 6 9.64 -2.56 36.73
CA ASP A 6 10.97 -2.78 36.15
C ASP A 6 10.99 -3.62 34.86
N HIS A 7 9.86 -3.78 34.18
CA HIS A 7 9.86 -4.22 32.77
C HIS A 7 10.12 -3.08 31.77
N VAL A 8 10.57 -1.91 32.27
CA VAL A 8 10.86 -0.74 31.46
C VAL A 8 12.09 -1.01 30.59
N HIS A 9 11.81 -1.22 29.31
CA HIS A 9 12.72 -1.28 28.17
C HIS A 9 13.95 -0.37 28.33
N PRO A 10 15.17 -0.82 27.93
CA PRO A 10 16.25 0.11 27.70
C PRO A 10 15.82 1.11 26.62
N ILE A 11 16.04 2.40 26.87
CA ILE A 11 15.66 3.51 25.99
C ILE A 11 16.21 3.29 24.57
N GLU A 12 17.42 2.73 24.48
CA GLU A 12 18.08 2.37 23.23
C GLU A 12 17.26 1.39 22.38
N LEU A 13 16.57 0.43 23.00
CA LEU A 13 15.73 -0.53 22.30
C LEU A 13 14.44 0.15 21.79
N CYS A 14 13.89 1.08 22.57
CA CYS A 14 12.76 1.89 22.13
C CYS A 14 13.13 2.76 20.92
N GLU A 15 14.27 3.43 20.97
CA GLU A 15 14.78 4.23 19.85
C GLU A 15 14.99 3.37 18.60
N TYR A 16 15.56 2.18 18.74
CA TYR A 16 15.72 1.24 17.63
C TYR A 16 14.38 0.79 17.04
N TYR A 17 13.40 0.42 17.87
CA TYR A 17 12.06 0.06 17.38
C TYR A 17 11.39 1.24 16.68
N GLY A 18 11.47 2.45 17.24
CA GLY A 18 10.93 3.66 16.64
C GLY A 18 11.57 3.97 15.28
N PHE A 19 12.88 3.79 15.15
CA PHE A 19 13.60 3.92 13.89
C PHE A 19 13.06 2.98 12.83
N ILE A 20 12.96 1.69 13.15
CA ILE A 20 12.52 0.64 12.22
C ILE A 20 11.08 0.89 11.81
N VAL A 21 10.18 1.13 12.78
CA VAL A 21 8.77 1.38 12.51
C VAL A 21 8.59 2.61 11.62
N PHE A 22 9.24 3.73 11.95
CA PHE A 22 9.15 4.95 11.14
C PHE A 22 9.67 4.74 9.72
N MET A 23 10.82 4.06 9.56
CA MET A 23 11.40 3.75 8.25
C MET A 23 10.45 2.93 7.36
N PHE A 24 9.89 1.85 7.90
CA PHE A 24 8.99 0.97 7.13
C PHE A 24 7.65 1.63 6.81
N ILE A 25 7.15 2.50 7.69
CA ILE A 25 5.94 3.29 7.41
C ILE A 25 6.20 4.26 6.27
N SER A 26 7.27 5.06 6.35
CA SER A 26 7.66 5.99 5.27
C SER A 26 7.89 5.24 3.95
N ALA A 27 8.55 4.08 3.99
CA ALA A 27 8.74 3.22 2.82
C ALA A 27 7.40 2.73 2.23
N GLN A 28 6.47 2.26 3.06
CA GLN A 28 5.15 1.82 2.61
C GLN A 28 4.37 2.96 1.95
N MET A 29 4.40 4.17 2.53
CA MET A 29 3.72 5.36 2.00
C MET A 29 4.22 5.73 0.60
N LEU A 30 5.54 5.71 0.40
CA LEU A 30 6.15 5.96 -0.91
C LEU A 30 5.81 4.86 -1.90
N LEU A 31 5.91 3.60 -1.50
CA LEU A 31 5.62 2.46 -2.37
C LEU A 31 4.19 2.50 -2.89
N VAL A 32 3.20 2.74 -2.03
CA VAL A 32 1.80 2.83 -2.45
C VAL A 32 1.58 4.00 -3.41
N SER A 33 2.21 5.14 -3.15
CA SER A 33 2.13 6.31 -4.04
C SER A 33 2.71 5.99 -5.43
N LEU A 34 3.84 5.30 -5.50
CA LEU A 34 4.43 4.85 -6.76
C LEU A 34 3.55 3.82 -7.48
N ILE A 35 2.92 2.90 -6.75
CA ILE A 35 1.95 1.95 -7.31
C ILE A 35 0.74 2.68 -7.91
N ALA A 36 0.20 3.69 -7.21
CA ALA A 36 -0.92 4.48 -7.70
C ALA A 36 -0.55 5.27 -8.96
N ILE A 37 0.61 5.94 -8.96
CA ILE A 37 1.12 6.66 -10.13
C ILE A 37 1.33 5.70 -11.30
N ASN A 38 1.96 4.54 -11.07
CA ASN A 38 2.19 3.56 -12.12
C ASN A 38 0.86 3.03 -12.71
N ALA A 39 -0.14 2.75 -11.87
CA ALA A 39 -1.47 2.34 -12.32
C ALA A 39 -2.12 3.43 -13.18
N PHE A 40 -2.01 4.70 -12.79
CA PHE A 40 -2.53 5.82 -13.55
C PHE A 40 -1.81 5.99 -14.90
N VAL A 41 -0.48 5.94 -14.92
CA VAL A 41 0.34 6.03 -16.14
C VAL A 41 0.04 4.87 -17.08
N LEU A 42 -0.13 3.66 -16.54
CA LEU A 42 -0.52 2.49 -17.32
C LEU A 42 -1.90 2.66 -17.95
N MET A 43 -2.88 3.23 -17.23
CA MET A 43 -4.20 3.48 -17.80
C MET A 43 -4.23 4.67 -18.76
N LYS A 44 -3.39 5.70 -18.54
CA LYS A 44 -3.41 6.92 -19.36
C LYS A 44 -2.61 6.78 -20.64
N PHE A 45 -1.44 6.17 -20.55
CA PHE A 45 -0.44 6.11 -21.63
C PHE A 45 -0.17 4.67 -22.12
N SER A 46 -0.81 3.65 -21.53
CA SER A 46 -0.56 2.23 -21.84
C SER A 46 0.91 1.83 -21.66
N LYS A 47 1.64 2.55 -20.80
CA LYS A 47 3.05 2.31 -20.49
C LYS A 47 3.21 2.03 -19.01
N ASN A 48 4.04 1.05 -18.65
CA ASN A 48 4.52 0.93 -17.28
C ASN A 48 5.68 1.91 -17.07
N LEU A 49 5.83 2.41 -15.86
CA LEU A 49 7.03 3.15 -15.48
C LEU A 49 8.23 2.22 -15.51
N ASP A 50 9.26 2.60 -16.29
CA ASP A 50 10.55 1.92 -16.26
C ASP A 50 11.36 2.47 -15.09
N LEU A 51 11.50 1.68 -14.03
CA LEU A 51 12.23 2.03 -12.81
C LEU A 51 13.66 1.46 -12.83
N GLY A 52 14.19 1.21 -14.03
CA GLY A 52 15.54 0.69 -14.26
C GLY A 52 15.58 -0.83 -14.31
N LYS A 53 16.74 -1.35 -14.76
CA LYS A 53 16.97 -2.80 -14.84
C LYS A 53 16.82 -3.43 -13.45
N TYR A 54 15.90 -4.39 -13.30
CA TYR A 54 15.51 -5.00 -12.02
C TYR A 54 14.86 -4.05 -10.99
N ASP A 55 14.28 -2.94 -11.43
CA ASP A 55 13.60 -1.96 -10.57
C ASP A 55 14.48 -1.39 -9.44
N TRP A 56 15.79 -1.32 -9.62
CA TRP A 56 16.71 -0.85 -8.57
C TRP A 56 16.40 0.59 -8.12
N LYS A 57 15.89 1.46 -9.02
CA LYS A 57 15.49 2.83 -8.66
C LYS A 57 14.26 2.82 -7.75
N LEU A 58 13.36 1.86 -7.91
CA LEU A 58 12.20 1.70 -7.04
C LEU A 58 12.66 1.36 -5.62
N LEU A 59 13.59 0.41 -5.47
CA LEU A 59 14.13 0.02 -4.17
C LEU A 59 14.89 1.17 -3.51
N LEU A 60 15.76 1.87 -4.26
CA LEU A 60 16.51 3.00 -3.72
C LEU A 60 15.59 4.15 -3.30
N LEU A 61 14.55 4.45 -4.07
CA LEU A 61 13.58 5.48 -3.69
C LEU A 61 12.73 5.06 -2.48
N THR A 62 12.30 3.80 -2.42
CA THR A 62 11.40 3.30 -1.38
C THR A 62 12.11 3.08 -0.05
N PHE A 63 13.38 2.68 -0.04
CA PHE A 63 14.12 2.42 1.21
C PHE A 63 15.20 3.46 1.48
N GLY A 64 15.89 3.96 0.45
CA GLY A 64 16.96 4.93 0.61
C GLY A 64 16.46 6.28 1.12
N PHE A 65 15.37 6.81 0.56
CA PHE A 65 14.80 8.08 1.04
C PHE A 65 14.32 7.98 2.51
N PRO A 66 13.49 6.99 2.90
CA PRO A 66 13.11 6.82 4.31
C PRO A 66 14.28 6.56 5.24
N PHE A 67 15.31 5.83 4.80
CA PHE A 67 16.49 5.61 5.63
C PHE A 67 17.21 6.93 5.95
N VAL A 68 17.38 7.80 4.95
CA VAL A 68 17.99 9.14 5.15
C VAL A 68 17.10 10.00 6.05
N GLU A 69 15.78 9.99 5.82
CA GLU A 69 14.81 10.69 6.68
C GLU A 69 14.93 10.23 8.15
N CYS A 70 14.87 8.92 8.40
CA CYS A 70 15.02 8.35 9.74
C CYS A 70 16.35 8.71 10.38
N LEU A 71 17.46 8.66 9.62
CA LEU A 71 18.78 8.99 10.12
C LEU A 71 18.84 10.45 10.59
N ILE A 72 18.28 11.38 9.81
CA ILE A 72 18.19 12.80 10.21
C ILE A 72 17.38 12.95 11.50
N VAL A 73 16.20 12.34 11.58
CA VAL A 73 15.32 12.43 12.77
C VAL A 73 15.99 11.85 14.02
N THR A 74 16.76 10.76 13.86
CA THR A 74 17.52 10.12 14.93
C THR A 74 18.66 11.00 15.43
N VAL A 75 19.44 11.57 14.50
CA VAL A 75 20.57 12.46 14.84
C VAL A 75 20.09 13.72 15.57
N VAL A 76 18.88 14.22 15.27
CA VAL A 76 18.27 15.37 15.97
C VAL A 76 17.67 14.96 17.34
N GLY A 77 17.74 13.69 17.73
CA GLY A 77 17.24 13.21 19.02
C GLY A 77 15.71 13.26 19.12
N LYS A 78 15.01 13.07 18.01
CA LYS A 78 13.53 13.10 17.93
C LYS A 78 12.89 11.73 17.85
N ILE A 79 13.65 10.65 18.04
CA ILE A 79 13.08 9.30 18.21
C ILE A 79 13.16 8.94 19.69
N GLY A 80 12.09 8.38 20.24
CA GLY A 80 12.04 7.99 21.65
C GLY A 80 10.62 7.66 22.11
N PRO A 81 10.41 7.53 23.43
CA PRO A 81 9.10 7.21 23.97
C PRO A 81 8.12 8.37 23.75
N THR A 82 7.05 8.11 22.99
CA THR A 82 5.96 9.06 22.73
C THR A 82 5.00 9.04 23.92
N GLY A 83 5.07 10.05 24.79
CA GLY A 83 4.24 10.19 26.00
C GLY A 83 2.75 10.52 25.74
N ALA A 84 2.11 9.92 24.73
CA ALA A 84 0.79 10.30 24.25
C ALA A 84 -0.39 9.91 25.19
N SER A 85 -0.13 9.34 26.37
CA SER A 85 -1.13 9.25 27.44
C SER A 85 -0.46 9.11 28.80
N ASN A 86 -1.15 9.46 29.89
CA ASN A 86 -0.74 9.24 31.29
C ASN A 86 -0.59 7.73 31.66
N ILE A 87 -0.44 6.85 30.68
CA ILE A 87 -0.07 5.44 30.82
C ILE A 87 1.33 5.33 30.24
N GLN A 88 2.33 5.63 31.07
CA GLN A 88 3.76 5.61 30.76
C GLN A 88 4.31 4.19 30.43
N CYS A 89 3.44 3.19 30.24
CA CYS A 89 3.81 1.78 30.22
C CYS A 89 3.37 1.00 28.96
N PHE A 90 2.84 1.67 27.92
CA PHE A 90 2.46 0.96 26.68
C PHE A 90 3.12 1.57 25.44
N GLY A 91 4.41 1.25 25.27
CA GLY A 91 4.95 0.75 23.99
C GLY A 91 5.04 1.66 22.76
N ASP A 92 4.63 2.94 22.80
CA ASP A 92 4.81 3.79 21.62
C ASP A 92 6.20 4.42 21.61
N CYS A 93 7.07 3.83 20.80
CA CYS A 93 8.39 4.36 20.45
C CYS A 93 8.33 4.95 19.05
N GLY A 94 8.66 6.22 18.89
CA GLY A 94 8.51 6.92 17.61
C GLY A 94 8.96 8.38 17.66
N VAL A 95 8.44 9.18 16.74
CA VAL A 95 8.79 10.60 16.64
C VAL A 95 8.24 11.38 17.84
N THR A 96 9.13 11.93 18.66
CA THR A 96 8.80 12.65 19.89
C THR A 96 8.59 14.16 19.67
N GLY A 97 7.61 14.70 20.38
CA GLY A 97 7.29 16.12 20.39
C GLY A 97 6.24 16.54 19.36
N ARG A 98 5.33 17.43 19.77
CA ARG A 98 4.14 17.80 18.99
C ARG A 98 4.46 18.33 17.58
N ILE A 99 5.47 19.19 17.46
CA ILE A 99 5.85 19.82 16.18
C ILE A 99 6.51 18.79 15.24
N PRO A 100 7.54 18.03 15.66
CA PRO A 100 8.08 16.93 14.86
C PRO A 100 7.01 15.91 14.44
N THR A 101 6.15 15.45 15.36
CA THR A 101 5.06 14.52 15.02
C THR A 101 4.11 15.11 13.97
N LEU A 102 3.75 16.39 14.08
CA LEU A 102 2.88 17.04 13.10
C LEU A 102 3.49 17.02 11.68
N PHE A 103 4.74 17.48 11.55
CA PHE A 103 5.38 17.66 10.24
C PHE A 103 5.97 16.37 9.65
N LEU A 104 6.39 15.41 10.47
CA LEU A 104 7.02 14.17 10.00
C LEU A 104 6.04 13.01 9.86
N THR A 105 4.89 13.06 10.54
CA THR A 105 3.89 11.97 10.46
C THR A 105 2.55 12.47 9.93
N THR A 106 1.93 13.43 10.60
CA THR A 106 0.53 13.80 10.31
C THR A 106 0.38 14.45 8.94
N VAL A 107 1.15 15.50 8.66
CA VAL A 107 1.09 16.22 7.38
C VAL A 107 1.45 15.29 6.20
N PRO A 108 2.55 14.51 6.24
CA PRO A 108 2.85 13.55 5.19
C PRO A 108 1.74 12.51 4.96
N VAL A 109 1.18 11.93 6.02
CA VAL A 109 0.07 10.95 5.89
C VAL A 109 -1.14 11.57 5.21
N LEU A 110 -1.53 12.79 5.58
CA LEU A 110 -2.65 13.50 4.95
C LEU A 110 -2.38 13.81 3.48
N ILE A 111 -1.16 14.24 3.15
CA ILE A 111 -0.75 14.48 1.76
C ILE A 111 -0.82 13.20 0.95
N VAL A 112 -0.25 12.10 1.46
CA VAL A 112 -0.23 10.80 0.78
C VAL A 112 -1.65 10.28 0.59
N ILE A 113 -2.51 10.32 1.61
CA ILE A 113 -3.91 9.90 1.48
C ILE A 113 -4.65 10.74 0.44
N THR A 114 -4.48 12.06 0.46
CA THR A 114 -5.15 12.97 -0.46
C THR A 114 -4.69 12.73 -1.90
N LEU A 115 -3.39 12.69 -2.13
CA LEU A 115 -2.79 12.45 -3.45
C LEU A 115 -3.24 11.09 -4.01
N ASN A 116 -3.14 10.03 -3.21
CA ASN A 116 -3.55 8.69 -3.63
C ASN A 116 -5.05 8.62 -3.89
N SER A 117 -5.89 9.36 -3.15
CA SER A 117 -7.33 9.40 -3.36
C SER A 117 -7.69 10.01 -4.72
N VAL A 118 -7.03 11.12 -5.08
CA VAL A 118 -7.20 11.77 -6.40
C VAL A 118 -6.74 10.83 -7.52
N ILE A 119 -5.54 10.25 -7.41
CA ILE A 119 -5.00 9.35 -8.44
C ILE A 119 -5.86 8.09 -8.56
N TYR A 120 -6.30 7.52 -7.45
CA TYR A 120 -7.15 6.34 -7.40
C TYR A 120 -8.49 6.58 -8.10
N THR A 121 -9.18 7.67 -7.78
CA THR A 121 -10.48 7.99 -8.39
C THR A 121 -10.36 8.19 -9.90
N LEU A 122 -9.33 8.91 -10.37
CA LEU A 122 -9.06 9.08 -11.81
C LEU A 122 -8.76 7.74 -12.49
N THR A 123 -7.91 6.91 -11.88
CA THR A 123 -7.54 5.59 -12.40
C THR A 123 -8.75 4.67 -12.47
N TRP A 124 -9.55 4.64 -11.40
CA TRP A 124 -10.74 3.79 -11.30
C TRP A 124 -11.83 4.18 -12.31
N SER A 125 -12.08 5.47 -12.48
CA SER A 125 -12.99 5.98 -13.51
C SER A 125 -12.55 5.55 -14.90
N LYS A 126 -11.26 5.63 -15.20
CA LYS A 126 -10.71 5.18 -16.48
C LYS A 126 -10.79 3.66 -16.66
N ILE A 127 -10.50 2.89 -15.62
CA ILE A 127 -10.67 1.42 -15.62
C ILE A 127 -12.11 1.03 -15.93
N ARG A 128 -13.11 1.72 -15.36
CA ARG A 128 -14.53 1.45 -15.63
C ARG A 128 -14.90 1.76 -17.08
N ALA A 129 -14.47 2.90 -17.60
CA ALA A 129 -14.71 3.28 -18.99
C ALA A 129 -14.10 2.26 -19.97
N GLU A 130 -12.84 1.87 -19.74
CA GLU A 130 -12.13 0.89 -20.56
C GLU A 130 -12.73 -0.51 -20.45
N THR A 131 -13.17 -0.93 -19.26
CA THR A 131 -13.83 -2.24 -19.09
C THR A 131 -15.09 -2.32 -19.94
N LYS A 132 -15.93 -1.27 -19.95
CA LYS A 132 -17.14 -1.23 -20.80
C LYS A 132 -16.82 -1.23 -22.29
N ARG A 133 -15.77 -0.50 -22.71
CA ARG A 133 -15.33 -0.46 -24.12
C ARG A 133 -14.86 -1.83 -24.61
N LEU A 134 -14.19 -2.59 -23.74
CA LEU A 134 -13.59 -3.88 -24.08
C LEU A 134 -14.59 -5.05 -24.11
N GLU A 135 -15.80 -4.91 -23.54
CA GLU A 135 -16.83 -5.95 -23.56
C GLU A 135 -17.32 -6.29 -24.98
N GLY A 136 -17.27 -5.33 -25.91
CA GLY A 136 -17.69 -5.52 -27.30
C GLY A 136 -16.55 -5.62 -28.32
N SER A 137 -15.28 -5.45 -27.92
CA SER A 137 -14.16 -5.39 -28.87
C SER A 137 -13.40 -6.71 -28.94
N ILE A 138 -13.23 -7.25 -30.14
CA ILE A 138 -12.45 -8.46 -30.42
C ILE A 138 -11.20 -8.07 -31.21
N GLY A 139 -10.03 -8.57 -30.81
CA GLY A 139 -8.77 -8.36 -31.53
C GLY A 139 -7.54 -8.32 -30.63
N GLU A 140 -6.36 -8.29 -31.24
CA GLU A 140 -5.08 -8.28 -30.52
C GLU A 140 -4.88 -7.02 -29.67
N LYS A 141 -5.29 -5.86 -30.20
CA LYS A 141 -5.31 -4.58 -29.47
C LYS A 141 -6.21 -4.64 -28.22
N ALA A 142 -7.42 -5.20 -28.36
CA ALA A 142 -8.34 -5.39 -27.25
C ALA A 142 -7.78 -6.33 -26.17
N ASN A 143 -7.05 -7.38 -26.57
CA ASN A 143 -6.38 -8.27 -25.63
C ASN A 143 -5.25 -7.57 -24.85
N SER A 144 -4.46 -6.72 -25.52
CA SER A 144 -3.42 -5.92 -24.86
C SER A 144 -4.01 -4.95 -23.83
N ASP A 145 -5.05 -4.21 -24.22
CA ASP A 145 -5.75 -3.25 -23.36
C ASP A 145 -6.46 -3.94 -22.18
N ARG A 146 -6.95 -5.18 -22.36
CA ARG A 146 -7.50 -6.00 -21.26
C ARG A 146 -6.42 -6.41 -20.26
N LYS A 147 -5.20 -6.72 -20.73
CA LYS A 147 -4.07 -7.05 -19.84
C LYS A 147 -3.64 -5.84 -19.01
N SER A 148 -3.48 -4.66 -19.63
CA SER A 148 -3.14 -3.42 -18.92
C SER A 148 -4.21 -3.03 -17.91
N THR A 149 -5.49 -3.09 -18.31
CA THR A 149 -6.63 -2.84 -17.42
C THR A 149 -6.65 -3.79 -16.22
N GLN A 150 -6.39 -5.09 -16.43
CA GLN A 150 -6.32 -6.04 -15.33
C GLN A 150 -5.15 -5.76 -14.38
N ALA A 151 -3.98 -5.41 -14.90
CA ALA A 151 -2.82 -5.04 -14.09
C ALA A 151 -3.12 -3.79 -13.24
N ALA A 152 -3.72 -2.75 -13.84
CA ALA A 152 -4.13 -1.54 -13.13
C ALA A 152 -5.20 -1.81 -12.05
N LYS A 153 -6.14 -2.73 -12.30
CA LYS A 153 -7.11 -3.20 -11.29
C LYS A 153 -6.41 -3.81 -10.08
N THR A 154 -5.43 -4.70 -10.30
CA THR A 154 -4.66 -5.31 -9.21
C THR A 154 -3.82 -4.28 -8.45
N MET A 155 -3.16 -3.35 -9.14
CA MET A 155 -2.43 -2.24 -8.49
C MET A 155 -3.37 -1.37 -7.64
N SER A 156 -4.56 -1.07 -8.15
CA SER A 156 -5.57 -0.29 -7.44
C SER A 156 -6.06 -0.97 -6.15
N LEU A 157 -6.04 -2.31 -6.07
CA LEU A 157 -6.40 -3.02 -4.83
C LEU A 157 -5.42 -2.73 -3.69
N PHE A 158 -4.12 -2.60 -3.98
CA PHE A 158 -3.13 -2.21 -2.96
C PHE A 158 -3.39 -0.80 -2.43
N VAL A 159 -3.76 0.13 -3.30
CA VAL A 159 -4.13 1.50 -2.90
C VAL A 159 -5.42 1.51 -2.06
N LEU A 160 -6.38 0.64 -2.36
CA LEU A 160 -7.60 0.50 -1.56
C LEU A 160 -7.29 -0.03 -0.15
N VAL A 161 -6.45 -1.05 -0.04
CA VAL A 161 -6.00 -1.59 1.26
C VAL A 161 -5.29 -0.52 2.08
N PHE A 162 -4.47 0.31 1.43
CA PHE A 162 -3.81 1.43 2.09
C PHE A 162 -4.80 2.39 2.76
N PHE A 163 -5.91 2.76 2.11
CA PHE A 163 -6.92 3.61 2.75
C PHE A 163 -7.55 2.96 3.99
N ILE A 164 -7.81 1.65 3.93
CA ILE A 164 -8.35 0.89 5.07
C ILE A 164 -7.32 0.81 6.22
N GLN A 165 -6.04 0.73 5.89
CA GLN A 165 -4.98 0.65 6.90
C GLN A 165 -4.74 2.00 7.61
N TRP A 166 -4.78 3.11 6.86
CA TRP A 166 -4.22 4.39 7.32
C TRP A 166 -5.25 5.48 7.69
N TRP A 167 -6.55 5.27 7.48
CA TRP A 167 -7.58 6.27 7.85
C TRP A 167 -7.56 6.60 9.35
N ALA A 168 -7.35 5.61 10.21
CA ALA A 168 -7.32 5.81 11.66
C ALA A 168 -6.12 6.68 12.08
N ALA A 169 -4.97 6.54 11.40
CA ALA A 169 -3.79 7.36 11.64
C ALA A 169 -4.03 8.82 11.21
N ALA A 170 -4.74 9.04 10.10
CA ALA A 170 -5.16 10.39 9.70
C ALA A 170 -6.07 11.04 10.75
N LEU A 171 -7.06 10.30 11.27
CA LEU A 171 -7.92 10.78 12.35
C LEU A 171 -7.14 11.08 13.62
N TYR A 172 -6.21 10.20 14.02
CA TYR A 172 -5.32 10.43 15.15
C TYR A 172 -4.54 11.74 15.01
N GLY A 173 -3.93 11.96 13.84
CA GLY A 173 -3.17 13.17 13.56
C GLY A 173 -4.02 14.45 13.59
N ILE A 174 -5.25 14.41 13.03
CA ILE A 174 -6.19 15.52 13.10
C ILE A 174 -6.62 15.79 14.56
N TRP A 175 -6.84 14.74 15.35
CA TRP A 175 -7.23 14.87 16.76
C TRP A 175 -6.13 15.53 17.59
N MET A 176 -4.86 15.18 17.36
CA MET A 176 -3.69 15.81 17.99
C MET A 176 -3.58 17.32 17.72
N MET A 177 -4.19 17.80 16.63
CA MET A 177 -4.27 19.23 16.31
C MET A 177 -5.38 19.92 17.09
N ALA A 178 -6.53 19.27 17.21
CA ALA A 178 -7.71 19.82 17.89
C ALA A 178 -7.61 19.77 19.43
N ALA A 179 -7.01 18.72 19.99
CA ALA A 179 -6.97 18.48 21.43
C ALA A 179 -5.56 18.10 21.92
N LYS A 180 -5.28 18.42 23.18
CA LYS A 180 -4.01 18.05 23.84
C LYS A 180 -3.91 16.57 24.19
N THR A 181 -5.05 15.88 24.25
CA THR A 181 -5.13 14.46 24.60
C THR A 181 -5.96 13.72 23.54
N VAL A 182 -5.48 12.55 23.14
CA VAL A 182 -6.17 11.67 22.21
C VAL A 182 -6.80 10.52 23.01
N PRO A 183 -8.09 10.19 22.79
CA PRO A 183 -8.70 9.03 23.41
C PRO A 183 -7.95 7.74 23.08
N PHE A 184 -7.75 6.89 24.08
CA PHE A 184 -7.09 5.58 23.92
C PHE A 184 -7.75 4.70 22.85
N ALA A 185 -9.07 4.84 22.67
CA ALA A 185 -9.80 4.14 21.62
C ALA A 185 -9.28 4.46 20.21
N ILE A 186 -8.90 5.71 19.92
CA ILE A 186 -8.35 6.11 18.61
C ILE A 186 -6.98 5.44 18.40
N PHE A 187 -6.16 5.38 19.45
CA PHE A 187 -4.89 4.67 19.40
C PHE A 187 -5.06 3.17 19.09
N LEU A 188 -6.01 2.49 19.76
CA LEU A 188 -6.31 1.09 19.49
C LEU A 188 -6.76 0.87 18.03
N LEU A 189 -7.50 1.81 17.45
CA LEU A 189 -7.89 1.75 16.04
C LEU A 189 -6.68 1.85 15.11
N VAL A 190 -5.76 2.79 15.37
CA VAL A 190 -4.51 2.92 14.59
C VAL A 190 -3.75 1.61 14.58
N THR A 191 -3.51 1.02 15.75
CA THR A 191 -2.79 -0.25 15.90
C THR A 191 -3.53 -1.39 15.20
N SER A 192 -4.84 -1.52 15.42
CA SER A 192 -5.64 -2.61 14.83
C SER A 192 -5.64 -2.55 13.30
N PHE A 193 -5.98 -1.40 12.71
CA PHE A 193 -6.07 -1.26 11.25
C PHE A 193 -4.71 -1.33 10.57
N SER A 194 -3.65 -0.83 11.20
CA SER A 194 -2.28 -0.96 10.70
C SER A 194 -1.88 -2.43 10.54
N ASN A 195 -2.18 -3.27 11.54
CA ASN A 195 -1.87 -4.69 11.50
C ASN A 195 -2.78 -5.46 10.51
N ILE A 196 -4.07 -5.15 10.46
CA ILE A 196 -5.01 -5.75 9.49
C ILE A 196 -4.57 -5.46 8.04
N GLY A 197 -3.95 -4.31 7.80
CA GLY A 197 -3.37 -3.96 6.50
C GLY A 197 -2.37 -4.99 5.98
N GLY A 198 -1.56 -5.59 6.85
CA GLY A 198 -0.63 -6.67 6.48
C GLY A 198 -1.35 -7.90 5.92
N ILE A 199 -2.42 -8.32 6.58
CA ILE A 199 -3.25 -9.46 6.16
C ILE A 199 -3.92 -9.17 4.82
N LEU A 200 -4.52 -7.98 4.67
CA LEU A 200 -5.18 -7.56 3.44
C LEU A 200 -4.21 -7.49 2.25
N ASN A 201 -3.01 -6.95 2.45
CA ASN A 201 -1.96 -6.92 1.43
C ASN A 201 -1.55 -8.34 1.01
N GLY A 202 -1.46 -9.29 1.96
CA GLY A 202 -1.25 -10.70 1.67
C GLY A 202 -2.34 -11.30 0.79
N ILE A 203 -3.62 -11.00 1.07
CA ILE A 203 -4.76 -11.44 0.26
C ILE A 203 -4.65 -10.88 -1.17
N VAL A 204 -4.36 -9.59 -1.34
CA VAL A 204 -4.20 -8.97 -2.66
C VAL A 204 -3.04 -9.63 -3.44
N PHE A 205 -1.93 -9.92 -2.77
CA PHE A 205 -0.81 -10.65 -3.37
C PHE A 205 -1.21 -12.04 -3.86
N LEU A 206 -1.99 -12.80 -3.09
CA LEU A 206 -2.50 -14.12 -3.50
C LEU A 206 -3.42 -14.01 -4.72
N ILE A 207 -4.30 -12.99 -4.77
CA ILE A 207 -5.16 -12.71 -5.94
C ILE A 207 -4.30 -12.45 -7.18
N MET A 208 -3.26 -11.61 -7.06
CA MET A 208 -2.32 -11.34 -8.15
C MET A 208 -1.63 -12.62 -8.63
N ARG A 209 -1.14 -13.44 -7.71
CA ARG A 209 -0.45 -14.70 -8.01
C ARG A 209 -1.36 -15.68 -8.75
N LYS A 210 -2.59 -15.87 -8.27
CA LYS A 210 -3.60 -16.72 -8.93
C LYS A 210 -3.92 -16.25 -10.35
N ASN A 211 -3.98 -14.93 -10.56
CA ASN A 211 -4.20 -14.34 -11.87
C ASN A 211 -3.03 -14.53 -12.85
N LYS A 212 -1.78 -14.61 -12.36
CA LYS A 212 -0.63 -15.00 -13.19
C LYS A 212 -0.71 -16.48 -13.60
N PHE A 213 -0.96 -17.39 -12.67
CA PHE A 213 -1.03 -18.83 -12.98
C PHE A 213 -2.14 -19.18 -13.97
N ARG A 214 -3.32 -18.57 -13.85
CA ARG A 214 -4.43 -18.78 -14.81
C ARG A 214 -4.09 -18.34 -16.24
N LYS A 215 -3.14 -17.43 -16.44
CA LYS A 215 -2.70 -16.99 -17.77
C LYS A 215 -1.63 -17.90 -18.39
N SER A 216 -0.93 -18.68 -17.58
CA SER A 216 0.13 -19.60 -18.03
C SER A 216 -0.37 -21.04 -18.27
N ALA A 217 -1.61 -21.37 -17.89
CA ALA A 217 -2.20 -22.66 -18.21
C ALA A 217 -2.40 -22.79 -19.73
N PRO A 218 -1.91 -23.86 -20.38
CA PRO A 218 -2.17 -24.09 -21.79
C PRO A 218 -3.69 -24.16 -22.02
N LYS A 219 -4.20 -23.47 -23.06
CA LYS A 219 -5.56 -23.71 -23.53
C LYS A 219 -5.64 -25.19 -23.95
N PRO A 220 -6.63 -25.97 -23.49
CA PRO A 220 -6.87 -27.27 -24.09
C PRO A 220 -7.22 -27.05 -25.56
N THR A 221 -6.38 -27.56 -26.45
CA THR A 221 -6.66 -27.60 -27.88
C THR A 221 -7.83 -28.56 -28.07
N VAL A 222 -9.04 -28.03 -28.25
CA VAL A 222 -10.17 -28.84 -28.69
C VAL A 222 -9.92 -29.16 -30.16
N VAL A 223 -9.40 -30.36 -30.42
CA VAL A 223 -9.34 -30.93 -31.77
C VAL A 223 -10.76 -31.41 -32.09
N CYS A 224 -11.52 -30.62 -32.83
CA CYS A 224 -12.75 -31.10 -33.43
C CYS A 224 -12.37 -32.06 -34.57
N VAL A 225 -12.53 -33.37 -34.33
CA VAL A 225 -12.50 -34.38 -35.38
C VAL A 225 -13.83 -34.27 -36.14
N SER A 226 -13.79 -33.77 -37.37
CA SER A 226 -14.92 -33.83 -38.30
C SER A 226 -14.96 -35.24 -38.90
N ASN A 227 -15.85 -36.10 -38.40
CA ASN A 227 -16.17 -37.34 -39.09
C ASN A 227 -17.13 -37.01 -40.24
N THR A 228 -16.60 -37.00 -41.45
CA THR A 228 -17.39 -37.01 -42.68
C THR A 228 -17.24 -38.41 -43.29
N GLU A 229 -18.17 -39.33 -42.99
CA GLU A 229 -18.40 -40.50 -43.83
C GLU A 229 -19.81 -40.39 -44.41
N ALA A 230 -19.82 -40.14 -45.72
CA ALA A 230 -20.99 -40.05 -46.55
C ALA A 230 -21.55 -41.45 -46.78
N THR A 231 -22.87 -41.56 -46.61
CA THR A 231 -23.69 -42.67 -47.05
C THR A 231 -23.79 -42.60 -48.58
N GLU A 232 -23.21 -43.56 -49.31
CA GLU A 232 -23.55 -43.78 -50.72
C GLU A 232 -24.61 -44.88 -50.83
N VAL A 233 -25.72 -44.48 -51.43
CA VAL A 233 -26.79 -45.31 -51.95
C VAL A 233 -26.35 -45.84 -53.32
N ASN A 234 -26.38 -47.16 -53.50
CA ASN A 234 -26.83 -47.84 -54.71
C ASN A 234 -27.05 -49.33 -54.43
#